data_AF-A0A3R7DPY2-F1
#
_entry.id   AF-A0A3R7DPY2-F1
#
_cell.length_a   1.000
_cell.length_b   1.000
_cell.length_c   1.000
_cell.angle_alpha   90.00
_cell.angle_beta   90.00
_cell.angle_gamma   90.00
#
_symmetry.space_group_name_H-M   'P 1'
#
loop_
_entity.id
_entity.type
_entity.pdbx_description
1 polymer ?
#
loop_
_entity_poly.entity_id
_entity_poly.type
_entity_poly.pdbx_seq_one_letter_code
_entity_poly.pdbx_strand_id
1 'polypeptide(L)'
;MSLQNAPPEQKFHFNNGKSAQNIWELKKQIQVMNQDEFGNHVNETKNDFANWIDQVIHDPYLAGKIRLAKDKNETVKILDDKIHEITMEIGKSHVISDFELMKDFLLGLVIGFVVGIALGVFVL
;
A
#
# COMPACT_ATOMS: atom_id res chain seq x y z
N MET A 1 1.74 -3.64 -4.82
CA MET A 1 0.52 -3.42 -4.00
C MET A 1 0.76 -4.01 -2.62
N SER A 2 1.07 -3.21 -1.61
CA SER A 2 1.63 -3.72 -0.34
C SER A 2 0.75 -3.44 0.90
N LEU A 3 -0.57 -3.55 0.78
CA LEU A 3 -1.49 -3.69 1.93
C LEU A 3 -2.24 -5.04 1.91
N GLN A 4 -1.83 -5.96 1.03
CA GLN A 4 -2.46 -7.28 0.95
C GLN A 4 -2.22 -8.05 2.25
N ASN A 5 -3.23 -8.81 2.65
CA ASN A 5 -3.11 -9.72 3.77
C ASN A 5 -2.31 -10.95 3.32
N ALA A 6 -1.32 -11.31 4.13
CA ALA A 6 -0.68 -12.60 4.08
C ALA A 6 -1.72 -13.72 4.25
N PRO A 7 -1.49 -14.89 3.63
CA PRO A 7 -2.24 -16.10 3.92
C PRO A 7 -2.29 -16.38 5.45
N PRO A 8 -3.38 -16.95 5.99
CA PRO A 8 -3.53 -17.18 7.42
C PRO A 8 -2.36 -17.92 8.08
N GLU A 9 -1.76 -18.86 7.37
CA GLU A 9 -0.63 -19.70 7.78
C GLU A 9 0.73 -19.00 7.67
N GLN A 10 0.78 -17.83 7.05
CA GLN A 10 2.01 -17.04 6.83
C GLN A 10 1.96 -15.69 7.56
N LYS A 11 1.05 -15.51 8.52
CA LYS A 11 1.03 -14.30 9.37
C LYS A 11 2.33 -14.18 10.14
N PHE A 12 2.74 -12.95 10.42
CA PHE A 12 3.84 -12.70 11.35
C PHE A 12 3.35 -12.97 12.77
N HIS A 13 4.02 -13.82 13.53
CA HIS A 13 3.68 -14.14 14.91
C HIS A 13 4.66 -13.50 15.90
N PHE A 14 4.12 -12.76 16.86
CA PHE A 14 4.88 -12.12 17.92
C PHE A 14 4.97 -13.04 19.14
N ASN A 15 5.99 -12.83 19.98
CA ASN A 15 6.20 -13.61 21.20
C ASN A 15 5.05 -13.45 22.22
N ASN A 16 4.32 -12.35 22.16
CA ASN A 16 3.15 -12.09 23.00
C ASN A 16 1.86 -12.80 22.54
N GLY A 17 1.94 -13.67 21.53
CA GLY A 17 0.80 -14.43 20.98
C GLY A 17 -0.07 -13.66 19.99
N LYS A 18 0.20 -12.37 19.75
CA LYS A 18 -0.46 -11.62 18.68
C LYS A 18 0.15 -11.96 17.33
N SER A 19 -0.55 -11.54 16.27
CA SER A 19 -0.06 -11.68 14.90
C SER A 19 -0.32 -10.42 14.08
N ALA A 20 0.44 -10.26 13.00
CA ALA A 20 0.16 -9.28 11.95
C ALA A 20 0.00 -9.99 10.60
N GLN A 21 -1.05 -9.64 9.86
CA GLN A 21 -1.28 -10.21 8.53
C GLN A 21 -0.86 -9.27 7.39
N ASN A 22 -0.56 -8.00 7.67
CA ASN A 22 -0.10 -7.04 6.66
C ASN A 22 0.85 -6.01 7.30
N ILE A 23 1.48 -5.17 6.48
CA ILE A 23 2.48 -4.19 6.94
C ILE A 23 1.89 -3.13 7.89
N TRP A 24 0.59 -2.84 7.78
CA TRP A 24 -0.08 -1.86 8.65
C TRP A 24 -0.28 -2.43 10.06
N GLU A 25 -0.72 -3.68 10.16
CA GLU A 25 -0.83 -4.39 11.45
C GLU A 25 0.55 -4.60 12.06
N LEU A 26 1.55 -4.95 11.24
CA LEU A 26 2.94 -5.08 11.67
C LEU A 26 3.42 -3.77 12.30
N LYS A 27 3.25 -2.64 11.60
CA LYS A 27 3.62 -1.31 12.13
C LYS A 27 2.94 -1.03 13.47
N LYS A 28 1.63 -1.28 13.56
CA LYS A 28 0.86 -1.03 14.79
C LYS A 28 1.38 -1.84 15.97
N GLN A 29 1.70 -3.12 15.77
CA GLN A 29 2.25 -3.96 16.82
C GLN A 29 3.66 -3.50 17.22
N ILE A 30 4.54 -3.21 16.26
CA ILE A 30 5.89 -2.70 16.53
C ILE A 30 5.84 -1.39 17.32
N GLN A 31 4.92 -0.49 16.97
CA GLN A 31 4.79 0.82 17.64
C GLN A 31 4.48 0.69 19.14
N VAL A 32 3.68 -0.31 19.52
CA VAL A 32 3.29 -0.53 20.93
C VAL A 32 4.15 -1.56 21.66
N MET A 33 5.01 -2.31 20.96
CA MET A 33 5.87 -3.30 21.59
C MET A 33 6.99 -2.64 22.41
N ASN A 34 7.42 -3.32 23.47
CA ASN A 34 8.55 -2.86 24.29
C ASN A 34 9.89 -3.19 23.62
N GLN A 35 10.98 -2.60 24.13
CA GLN A 35 12.30 -2.74 23.52
C GLN A 35 12.84 -4.18 23.57
N ASP A 36 12.56 -4.91 24.66
CA ASP A 36 13.02 -6.29 24.83
C ASP A 36 12.35 -7.23 23.81
N GLU A 37 11.02 -7.08 23.62
CA GLU A 37 10.27 -7.84 22.63
C GLU A 37 10.74 -7.52 21.21
N PHE A 38 11.03 -6.24 20.91
CA PHE A 38 11.61 -5.85 19.62
C PHE A 38 12.99 -6.50 19.39
N GLY A 39 13.84 -6.51 20.43
CA GLY A 39 15.18 -7.11 20.39
C GLY A 39 15.17 -8.63 20.11
N ASN A 40 14.08 -9.32 20.45
CA ASN A 40 13.91 -10.73 20.10
C ASN A 40 13.75 -10.96 18.59
N HIS A 41 13.29 -9.95 17.84
CA HIS A 41 13.07 -10.01 16.39
C HIS A 41 14.17 -9.31 15.59
N VAL A 42 14.80 -8.28 16.17
CA VAL A 42 15.83 -7.47 15.51
C VAL A 42 17.07 -7.41 16.40
N ASN A 43 18.18 -7.92 15.87
CA ASN A 43 19.48 -7.87 16.55
C ASN A 43 20.61 -7.71 15.53
N GLU A 44 21.86 -7.91 15.97
CA GLU A 44 23.03 -7.77 15.11
C GLU A 44 23.02 -8.72 13.90
N THR A 45 22.48 -9.93 14.06
CA THR A 45 22.53 -10.99 13.05
C THR A 45 21.23 -11.16 12.26
N LYS A 46 20.09 -10.70 12.78
CA LYS A 46 18.78 -10.91 12.14
C LYS A 46 17.86 -9.69 12.21
N ASN A 47 16.91 -9.68 11.28
CA ASN A 47 15.72 -8.84 11.33
C ASN A 47 14.55 -9.67 10.78
N ASP A 48 13.77 -10.25 11.69
CA ASP A 48 12.68 -11.16 11.34
C ASP A 48 11.57 -10.44 10.55
N PHE A 49 11.36 -9.14 10.81
CA PHE A 49 10.40 -8.32 10.08
C PHE A 49 10.79 -8.18 8.60
N ALA A 50 12.08 -7.91 8.33
CA ALA A 50 12.58 -7.84 6.96
C ALA A 50 12.39 -9.17 6.21
N ASN A 51 12.70 -10.29 6.87
CA ASN A 51 12.55 -11.61 6.26
C ASN A 51 11.08 -11.92 5.92
N TRP A 52 10.15 -11.58 6.80
CA TRP A 52 8.73 -11.76 6.54
C TRP A 52 8.22 -10.86 5.41
N ILE A 53 8.62 -9.59 5.38
CA ILE A 53 8.25 -8.67 4.29
C ILE A 53 8.76 -9.17 2.93
N ASP A 54 9.98 -9.70 2.89
CA ASP A 54 10.61 -10.24 1.68
C ASP A 54 9.88 -11.49 1.18
N GLN A 55 9.64 -12.44 2.08
CA GLN A 55 9.19 -13.79 1.73
C GLN A 55 7.67 -13.94 1.63
N VAL A 56 6.90 -13.12 2.35
CA VAL A 56 5.44 -13.25 2.44
C VAL A 56 4.73 -12.07 1.79
N ILE A 57 5.19 -10.85 2.05
CA ILE A 57 4.59 -9.65 1.43
C ILE A 57 5.14 -9.44 0.00
N HIS A 58 6.27 -10.06 -0.33
CA HIS A 58 6.94 -9.96 -1.61
C HIS A 58 7.31 -8.51 -1.98
N ASP A 59 7.76 -7.73 -0.99
CA ASP A 59 8.31 -6.38 -1.20
C ASP A 59 9.81 -6.35 -0.84
N PRO A 60 10.69 -6.80 -1.77
CA PRO A 60 12.12 -6.89 -1.52
C PRO A 60 12.79 -5.52 -1.30
N TYR A 61 12.21 -4.45 -1.85
CA TYR A 61 12.71 -3.09 -1.66
C TYR A 61 12.44 -2.59 -0.24
N LEU A 62 11.21 -2.77 0.26
CA LEU A 62 10.88 -2.48 1.65
C LEU A 62 11.69 -3.37 2.61
N ALA A 63 11.80 -4.67 2.30
CA ALA A 63 12.59 -5.60 3.09
C ALA A 63 14.06 -5.15 3.19
N GLY A 64 14.65 -4.68 2.08
CA GLY A 64 16.01 -4.12 2.07
C GLY A 64 16.18 -2.94 3.02
N LYS A 65 15.23 -2.00 3.03
CA LYS A 65 15.24 -0.86 3.97
C LYS A 65 15.10 -1.32 5.42
N ILE A 66 14.14 -2.19 5.70
CA ILE A 66 13.88 -2.69 7.06
C ILE A 66 15.07 -3.50 7.58
N ARG A 67 15.77 -4.25 6.73
CA ARG A 67 16.94 -5.05 7.11
C ARG A 67 18.09 -4.21 7.67
N LEU A 68 18.21 -2.95 7.21
CA LEU A 68 19.19 -1.98 7.72
C LEU A 68 18.74 -1.31 9.03
N ALA A 69 17.44 -1.28 9.30
CA ALA A 69 16.90 -0.67 10.50
C ALA A 69 17.19 -1.52 11.73
N LYS A 70 17.82 -0.92 12.73
CA LYS A 70 18.18 -1.59 14.00
C LYS A 70 17.41 -1.06 15.20
N ASP A 71 16.72 0.06 15.04
CA ASP A 71 15.87 0.61 16.09
C ASP A 71 14.38 0.58 15.72
N LYS A 72 13.56 0.59 16.77
CA LYS A 72 12.11 0.48 16.66
C LYS A 72 11.49 1.69 15.96
N ASN A 73 12.00 2.89 16.22
CA ASN A 73 11.42 4.12 15.69
C ASN A 73 11.73 4.26 14.19
N GLU A 74 12.95 3.92 13.78
CA GLU A 74 13.36 3.85 12.38
C GLU A 74 12.52 2.81 11.63
N THR A 75 12.36 1.61 12.19
CA THR A 75 11.51 0.57 11.61
C THR A 75 10.08 1.06 11.40
N VAL A 76 9.48 1.69 12.42
CA VAL A 76 8.13 2.27 12.32
C VAL A 76 8.06 3.36 11.27
N LYS A 77 9.06 4.24 11.19
CA LYS A 77 9.12 5.33 10.21
C LYS A 77 9.16 4.80 8.78
N ILE A 78 10.01 3.81 8.50
CA ILE A 78 10.12 3.20 7.17
C ILE A 78 8.78 2.57 6.75
N LEU A 79 8.11 1.87 7.68
CA LEU A 79 6.78 1.30 7.42
C LEU A 79 5.73 2.37 7.20
N ASP A 80 5.77 3.47 7.95
CA ASP A 80 4.84 4.59 7.81
C ASP A 80 4.98 5.29 6.46
N ASP A 81 6.21 5.59 6.04
CA ASP A 81 6.52 6.18 4.74
C ASP A 81 5.98 5.29 3.61
N LYS A 82 6.15 3.96 3.72
CA LYS A 82 5.65 3.02 2.72
C LYS A 82 4.12 2.95 2.71
N ILE A 83 3.47 2.96 3.86
CA ILE A 83 2.00 3.00 3.95
C ILE A 83 1.45 4.28 3.34
N HIS A 84 2.12 5.42 3.57
CA HIS A 84 1.74 6.69 2.97
C HIS A 84 1.86 6.65 1.45
N GLU A 85 2.98 6.15 0.91
CA GLU A 85 3.21 5.95 -0.53
C GLU A 85 2.06 5.15 -1.18
N ILE A 86 1.73 3.98 -0.61
CA ILE A 86 0.65 3.12 -1.12
C ILE A 86 -0.71 3.84 -1.06
N THR A 87 -0.99 4.54 0.04
CA THR A 87 -2.27 5.23 0.22
C THR A 87 -2.44 6.34 -0.81
N MET A 88 -1.35 7.06 -1.12
CA MET A 88 -1.35 8.11 -2.15
C MET A 88 -1.50 7.53 -3.56
N GLU A 89 -0.88 6.38 -3.85
CA GLU A 89 -1.02 5.69 -5.15
C GLU A 89 -2.45 5.21 -5.39
N ILE A 90 -3.09 4.60 -4.36
CA ILE A 90 -4.49 4.16 -4.44
C ILE A 90 -5.41 5.35 -4.73
N GLY A 91 -5.23 6.47 -4.01
CA GLY A 91 -6.02 7.68 -4.23
C GLY A 91 -5.88 8.24 -5.65
N LYS A 92 -4.65 8.33 -6.18
CA LYS A 92 -4.40 8.78 -7.56
C LYS A 92 -5.03 7.85 -8.60
N SER A 93 -4.91 6.53 -8.41
CA SER A 93 -5.45 5.54 -9.34
C SER A 93 -6.97 5.67 -9.48
N HIS A 94 -7.69 5.89 -8.38
CA HIS A 94 -9.15 6.04 -8.40
C HIS A 94 -9.59 7.35 -9.09
N VAL A 95 -8.88 8.45 -8.82
CA VAL A 95 -9.16 9.74 -9.48
C VAL A 95 -8.93 9.68 -10.99
N ILE A 96 -7.85 9.02 -11.43
CA ILE A 96 -7.54 8.88 -12.86
C ILE A 96 -8.61 8.01 -13.56
N SER A 97 -9.08 6.92 -12.94
CA SER A 97 -10.11 6.07 -13.55
C SER A 97 -11.44 6.82 -13.75
N ASP A 98 -11.86 7.61 -12.75
CA ASP A 98 -13.10 8.37 -12.85
C ASP A 98 -13.00 9.47 -13.91
N PHE A 99 -11.83 10.09 -14.04
CA PHE A 99 -11.58 11.11 -15.04
C PHE A 99 -11.59 10.55 -16.47
N GLU A 100 -10.98 9.39 -16.71
CA GLU A 100 -11.03 8.73 -18.03
C GLU A 100 -12.46 8.32 -18.41
N LEU A 101 -13.24 7.80 -17.46
CA LEU A 101 -14.65 7.48 -17.69
C LEU A 101 -15.46 8.74 -18.07
N MET A 102 -15.21 9.85 -17.38
CA MET A 102 -15.91 11.11 -17.64
C MET A 102 -15.52 11.71 -19.00
N LYS A 103 -14.27 11.53 -19.45
CA LYS A 103 -13.83 12.00 -20.77
C LYS A 103 -14.63 11.37 -21.91
N ASP A 104 -14.82 10.05 -21.89
CA ASP A 104 -15.57 9.34 -22.93
C ASP A 104 -17.03 9.80 -22.97
N PHE A 105 -17.63 10.02 -21.80
CA PHE A 105 -18.98 10.58 -21.69
C PHE A 105 -19.06 11.99 -22.29
N LEU A 106 -18.13 12.88 -21.93
CA LEU A 106 -18.10 14.25 -22.45
C LEU A 106 -17.84 14.28 -23.96
N LEU A 107 -16.99 13.40 -24.48
CA LEU A 107 -16.74 13.28 -25.91
C LEU A 107 -18.02 12.88 -26.65
N GLY A 108 -18.79 11.93 -26.11
CA GLY A 108 -20.10 11.55 -26.63
C GLY A 108 -21.10 12.72 -26.63
N LEU A 109 -21.14 13.53 -25.57
CA LEU A 109 -21.98 14.73 -25.51
C LEU A 109 -21.56 15.78 -26.55
N VAL A 110 -20.27 16.04 -26.71
CA VAL A 110 -19.76 17.01 -27.69
C VAL A 110 -20.06 16.55 -29.12
N ILE A 111 -19.79 15.29 -29.44
CA ILE A 111 -20.08 14.72 -30.75
C ILE A 111 -21.60 14.76 -31.01
N GLY A 112 -22.42 14.32 -30.05
CA GLY A 112 -23.87 14.33 -30.17
C GLY A 112 -24.44 15.74 -30.38
N PHE A 113 -23.91 16.73 -29.68
CA PHE A 113 -24.31 18.13 -29.85
C PHE A 113 -23.94 18.68 -31.23
N VAL A 114 -22.71 18.44 -31.69
CA VAL A 114 -22.24 18.89 -33.02
C VAL A 114 -23.05 18.23 -34.14
N VAL A 115 -23.27 16.92 -34.07
CA VAL A 115 -24.07 16.18 -35.05
C VAL A 115 -25.53 16.65 -35.02
N GLY A 116 -26.10 16.86 -33.83
CA GLY A 116 -27.46 17.37 -33.66
C GLY A 116 -27.68 18.75 -34.26
N ILE A 117 -26.72 19.68 -34.05
CA ILE A 117 -26.76 21.01 -34.69
C ILE A 117 -26.67 20.88 -36.21
N ALA A 118 -25.70 20.10 -36.72
CA ALA A 118 -25.51 19.95 -38.15
C ALA A 118 -26.78 19.41 -38.83
N LEU A 119 -27.35 18.31 -38.33
CA LEU A 119 -28.58 17.73 -38.86
C LEU A 119 -29.78 18.69 -38.74
N GLY A 120 -29.90 19.41 -37.63
CA GLY A 120 -30.98 20.38 -37.43
C GLY A 120 -30.94 21.54 -38.42
N VAL A 121 -29.74 22.00 -38.80
CA VAL A 121 -29.56 23.07 -39.80
C VAL A 121 -29.87 22.61 -41.23
N PHE A 122 -29.67 21.33 -41.56
CA PHE A 122 -29.97 20.79 -42.90
C PHE A 122 -31.45 20.44 -43.13
N VAL A 123 -32.28 20.40 -42.08
CA VAL A 123 -33.71 20.03 -42.15
C VAL A 123 -34.63 21.28 -42.18
N LEU A 124 -34.07 22.49 -42.11
CA LEU A 124 -34.74 23.79 -42.19
C LEU A 124 -34.43 24.51 -43.52
#